data_AF-B7ZJH2-F1
#
_entry.id   AF-B7ZJH2-F1
#
_cell.length_a   1.000
_cell.length_b   1.000
_cell.length_c   1.000
_cell.angle_alpha   90.00
_cell.angle_beta   90.00
_cell.angle_gamma   90.00
#
_symmetry.space_group_name_H-M   'P 1'
#
loop_
_entity.id
_entity.type
_entity.pdbx_description
1 polymer ?
#
loop_
_entity_poly.entity_id
_entity_poly.type
_entity_poly.pdbx_seq_one_letter_code
_entity_poly.pdbx_strand_id
1 'polypeptide(L)'
;MMTIDMHALDALNASISENLGRVSRLGARVVALSRFVAVAFPYLPASECAAIERAFRDQINDALLMTCDEPVSGLYEDALLSEMNQLLAALRQRSQSLM
;
A
#
# COMPACT_ATOMS: atom_id res chain seq x y z
N MET A 1 46.45 0.38 8.31
CA MET A 1 45.43 0.63 9.34
C MET A 1 44.36 1.48 8.70
N MET A 2 43.18 0.91 8.42
CA MET A 2 42.07 1.63 7.78
C MET A 2 41.42 2.48 8.87
N THR A 3 41.67 3.79 8.86
CA THR A 3 40.99 4.73 9.76
C THR A 3 39.53 4.83 9.32
N ILE A 4 38.62 4.36 10.16
CA ILE A 4 37.18 4.58 9.95
C ILE A 4 36.97 6.09 10.03
N ASP A 5 36.50 6.68 8.93
CA ASP A 5 36.12 8.07 8.88
C ASP A 5 34.86 8.28 9.73
N MET A 6 35.02 8.97 10.85
CA MET A 6 33.94 9.23 11.80
C MET A 6 32.80 10.01 11.15
N HIS A 7 33.10 10.91 10.19
CA HIS A 7 32.08 11.66 9.47
C HIS A 7 31.25 10.77 8.55
N ALA A 8 31.87 9.77 7.92
CA ALA A 8 31.16 8.79 7.10
C ALA A 8 30.25 7.89 7.96
N LEU A 9 30.70 7.55 9.17
CA LEU A 9 29.89 6.75 10.11
C LEU A 9 28.68 7.55 10.64
N ASP A 10 28.86 8.82 10.98
CA ASP A 10 27.77 9.69 11.42
C ASP A 10 26.73 9.93 10.32
N ALA A 11 27.20 10.16 9.08
CA ALA A 11 26.31 10.30 7.93
C ALA A 11 25.50 9.02 7.65
N LEU A 12 26.14 7.85 7.79
CA LEU A 12 25.45 6.57 7.66
C LEU A 12 24.39 6.37 8.75
N ASN A 13 24.70 6.68 10.01
CA ASN A 13 23.75 6.59 11.12
C ASN A 13 22.55 7.53 10.94
N ALA A 14 22.78 8.75 10.44
CA ALA A 14 21.73 9.71 10.12
C ALA A 14 20.81 9.16 9.01
N SER A 15 21.39 8.63 7.93
CA SER A 15 20.63 8.02 6.82
C SER A 15 19.81 6.81 7.27
N ILE A 16 20.39 5.94 8.10
CA ILE A 16 19.67 4.79 8.68
C ILE A 16 18.49 5.27 9.52
N SER A 17 18.71 6.26 10.38
CA SER A 17 17.66 6.81 11.26
C SER A 17 16.53 7.47 10.46
N GLU A 18 16.86 8.20 9.41
CA GLU A 18 15.88 8.81 8.51
C GLU A 18 15.06 7.74 7.77
N ASN A 19 15.74 6.74 7.19
CA ASN A 19 15.09 5.65 6.49
C ASN A 19 14.20 4.82 7.42
N LEU A 20 14.65 4.56 8.65
CA LEU A 20 13.83 3.93 9.68
C LEU A 20 12.57 4.77 9.93
N GLY A 21 12.70 6.09 10.11
CA GLY A 21 11.56 6.99 10.26
C GLY A 21 10.58 6.95 9.07
N ARG A 22 11.10 6.84 7.84
CA ARG A 22 10.27 6.70 6.62
C ARG A 22 9.54 5.36 6.59
N VAL A 23 10.23 4.25 6.87
CA VAL A 23 9.65 2.90 6.92
C VAL A 23 8.63 2.79 8.04
N SER A 24 8.91 3.33 9.23
CA SER A 24 7.96 3.36 10.35
C SER A 24 6.68 4.14 9.99
N ARG A 25 6.79 5.30 9.33
CA ARG A 25 5.62 6.05 8.85
C ARG A 25 4.82 5.28 7.80
N LEU A 26 5.50 4.59 6.88
CA LEU A 26 4.84 3.75 5.88
C LEU A 26 4.07 2.60 6.57
N GLY A 27 4.71 1.88 7.48
CA GLY A 27 4.07 0.82 8.26
C GLY A 27 2.88 1.32 9.06
N ALA A 28 3.00 2.45 9.75
CA ALA A 28 1.91 3.08 10.49
C ALA A 28 0.73 3.46 9.57
N ARG A 29 1.03 4.00 8.37
CA ARG A 29 0.01 4.35 7.37
C ARG A 29 -0.73 3.12 6.87
N VAL A 30 -0.03 2.03 6.57
CA VAL A 30 -0.64 0.75 6.18
C VAL A 30 -1.59 0.27 7.28
N VAL A 31 -1.14 0.20 8.52
CA VAL A 31 -1.99 -0.22 9.65
C VAL A 31 -3.23 0.67 9.80
N ALA A 32 -3.07 1.99 9.74
CA ALA A 32 -4.18 2.93 9.85
C ALA A 32 -5.22 2.74 8.73
N LEU A 33 -4.77 2.63 7.48
CA LEU A 33 -5.64 2.41 6.33
C LEU A 33 -6.35 1.06 6.40
N SER A 34 -5.64 -0.03 6.73
CA SER A 34 -6.24 -1.35 6.88
C SER A 34 -7.32 -1.38 7.96
N ARG A 35 -7.08 -0.72 9.11
CA ARG A 35 -8.07 -0.61 10.19
C ARG A 35 -9.26 0.26 9.79
N PHE A 36 -9.01 1.37 9.11
CA PHE A 36 -10.07 2.23 8.59
C PHE A 36 -10.99 1.47 7.62
N VAL A 37 -10.40 0.75 6.65
CA VAL A 37 -11.16 -0.07 5.71
C VAL A 37 -11.98 -1.11 6.45
N ALA A 38 -11.38 -1.87 7.38
CA ALA A 38 -12.11 -2.88 8.15
C ALA A 38 -13.30 -2.32 8.95
N VAL A 39 -13.22 -1.07 9.41
CA VAL A 39 -14.31 -0.37 10.10
C VAL A 39 -15.35 0.15 9.11
N ALA A 40 -14.94 0.71 7.98
CA ALA A 40 -15.85 1.33 7.01
C ALA A 40 -16.63 0.29 6.19
N PHE A 41 -16.00 -0.83 5.86
CA PHE A 41 -16.53 -1.85 4.97
C PHE A 41 -17.92 -2.38 5.34
N PRO A 42 -18.20 -2.73 6.61
CA PRO A 42 -19.51 -3.21 7.03
C PRO A 42 -20.63 -2.18 6.89
N TYR A 43 -20.32 -0.90 6.68
CA TYR A 43 -21.31 0.15 6.49
C TYR A 43 -21.52 0.53 5.02
N LEU A 44 -20.75 -0.08 4.09
CA LEU A 44 -20.96 0.11 2.67
C LEU A 44 -22.29 -0.54 2.23
N PRO A 45 -23.16 0.19 1.52
CA PRO A 45 -24.37 -0.37 0.94
C PRO A 45 -24.04 -1.21 -0.31
N ALA A 46 -24.89 -2.20 -0.61
CA ALA A 46 -24.69 -3.11 -1.74
C ALA A 46 -24.65 -2.39 -3.09
N SER A 47 -25.46 -1.34 -3.25
CA SER A 47 -25.54 -0.54 -4.48
C SER A 47 -24.20 0.13 -4.85
N GLU A 48 -23.40 0.50 -3.86
CA GLU A 48 -22.12 1.20 -4.07
C GLU A 48 -20.95 0.22 -4.25
N CYS A 49 -21.09 -1.03 -3.83
CA CYS A 49 -20.01 -2.02 -3.90
C CYS A 49 -19.51 -2.23 -5.35
N ALA A 50 -20.41 -2.27 -6.33
CA ALA A 50 -20.02 -2.43 -7.74
C ALA A 50 -19.32 -1.20 -8.31
N ALA A 51 -19.74 0.00 -7.91
CA ALA A 51 -19.12 1.26 -8.32
C ALA A 51 -17.70 1.38 -7.72
N ILE A 52 -17.56 1.04 -6.44
CA ILE A 52 -16.27 1.03 -5.73
C ILE A 52 -15.33 -0.01 -6.34
N GLU A 53 -15.79 -1.21 -6.68
CA GLU A 53 -14.95 -2.23 -7.33
C GLU A 53 -14.34 -1.69 -8.62
N ARG A 54 -15.14 -1.05 -9.47
CA ARG A 54 -14.65 -0.48 -10.75
C ARG A 54 -13.65 0.64 -10.50
N ALA A 55 -14.03 1.62 -9.68
CA ALA A 55 -13.18 2.77 -9.39
C ALA A 55 -11.85 2.36 -8.73
N PHE A 56 -11.86 1.35 -7.86
CA PHE A 56 -10.65 0.86 -7.21
C PHE A 56 -9.68 0.21 -8.20
N ARG A 57 -10.18 -0.60 -9.15
CA ARG A 57 -9.36 -1.17 -10.22
C ARG A 57 -8.71 -0.09 -11.08
N ASP A 58 -9.49 0.93 -11.47
CA ASP A 58 -9.00 2.02 -12.30
C ASP A 58 -7.85 2.77 -11.59
N GLN A 59 -8.02 3.08 -10.30
CA GLN A 59 -6.98 3.74 -9.49
C GLN A 59 -5.69 2.92 -9.35
N ILE A 60 -5.78 1.59 -9.24
CA ILE A 60 -4.59 0.72 -9.18
C ILE A 60 -3.87 0.69 -10.53
N ASN A 61 -4.63 0.60 -11.63
CA ASN A 61 -4.06 0.63 -12.98
C ASN A 61 -3.37 1.97 -13.26
N ASP A 62 -4.00 3.10 -12.89
CA ASP A 62 -3.41 4.42 -13.01
C ASP A 62 -2.10 4.54 -12.21
N ALA A 63 -2.06 3.97 -11.00
CA ALA A 63 -0.86 3.95 -10.18
C ALA A 63 0.28 3.12 -10.81
N LEU A 64 -0.03 1.98 -11.42
CA LEU A 64 0.95 1.14 -12.15
C LEU A 64 1.47 1.84 -13.41
N LEU A 65 0.62 2.58 -14.13
CA LEU A 65 0.99 3.34 -15.32
C LEU A 65 1.87 4.56 -14.99
N MET A 66 1.61 5.25 -13.88
CA MET A 66 2.40 6.40 -13.42
C MET A 66 3.83 6.02 -13.02
N THR A 67 4.06 4.75 -12.69
CA THR A 67 5.39 4.24 -12.35
C THR A 67 6.24 3.83 -13.56
N CYS A 68 5.76 3.97 -14.80
CA CYS A 68 6.43 3.47 -16.01
C CYS A 68 7.74 4.17 -16.43
N ASP A 69 8.19 5.23 -15.75
CA ASP A 69 9.49 5.87 -16.09
C ASP A 69 10.70 4.97 -15.72
N GLU A 70 10.53 4.04 -14.77
CA GLU A 70 11.43 2.91 -14.53
C GLU A 70 10.58 1.63 -14.39
N PRO A 71 11.04 0.47 -14.87
CA PRO A 71 10.25 -0.75 -14.73
C PRO A 71 10.00 -1.03 -13.25
N VAL A 72 8.73 -0.97 -12.85
CA VAL A 72 8.26 -1.44 -11.55
C VAL A 72 8.84 -2.83 -11.33
N SER A 73 9.52 -3.03 -10.21
CA SER A 73 10.00 -4.37 -9.85
C SER A 73 8.80 -5.32 -9.87
N GLY A 74 8.89 -6.44 -10.61
CA GLY A 74 7.77 -7.40 -10.69
C GLY A 74 7.27 -7.85 -9.32
N LEU A 75 8.14 -7.85 -8.30
CA LEU A 75 7.76 -8.13 -6.91
C LEU A 75 6.79 -7.09 -6.31
N TYR A 76 6.94 -5.81 -6.66
CA TYR A 76 6.04 -4.76 -6.19
C TYR A 76 4.69 -4.85 -6.91
N GLU A 77 4.71 -5.08 -8.23
CA GLU A 77 3.49 -5.26 -9.02
C GLU A 77 2.68 -6.46 -8.52
N ASP A 78 3.32 -7.62 -8.35
CA ASP A 78 2.70 -8.83 -7.82
C ASP A 78 2.10 -8.60 -6.42
N ALA A 79 2.83 -7.93 -5.54
CA ALA A 79 2.35 -7.61 -4.20
C ALA A 79 1.13 -6.67 -4.25
N LEU A 80 1.17 -5.62 -5.08
CA LEU A 80 0.07 -4.67 -5.22
C LEU A 80 -1.19 -5.34 -5.77
N LEU A 81 -1.05 -6.17 -6.80
CA LEU A 81 -2.15 -6.92 -7.39
C LEU A 81 -2.73 -7.93 -6.39
N SER A 82 -1.90 -8.60 -5.59
CA SER A 82 -2.34 -9.49 -4.52
C SER A 82 -3.20 -8.76 -3.48
N GLU A 83 -2.72 -7.62 -2.96
CA GLU A 83 -3.46 -6.80 -1.99
C GLU A 83 -4.77 -6.25 -2.56
N MET A 84 -4.75 -5.77 -3.82
CA MET A 84 -5.96 -5.35 -4.53
C MET A 84 -7.00 -6.48 -4.59
N ASN A 85 -6.58 -7.68 -4.99
CA ASN A 85 -7.49 -8.81 -5.13
C ASN A 85 -8.12 -9.23 -3.80
N GLN A 86 -7.38 -9.17 -2.69
CA GLN A 86 -7.95 -9.44 -1.35
C GLN A 86 -9.07 -8.47 -0.99
N LEU A 87 -8.87 -7.17 -1.20
CA LEU A 87 -9.87 -6.14 -0.92
C LEU A 87 -11.11 -6.27 -1.82
N LEU A 88 -10.90 -6.60 -3.09
CA LEU A 88 -12.01 -6.85 -4.03
C LEU A 88 -12.81 -8.10 -3.67
N ALA A 89 -12.16 -9.16 -3.21
CA ALA A 89 -12.83 -10.36 -2.72
C ALA A 89 -13.72 -10.02 -1.50
N ALA A 90 -13.21 -9.24 -0.55
CA ALA A 90 -14.00 -8.77 0.57
C ALA A 90 -15.21 -7.94 0.10
N LEU A 91 -15.04 -7.04 -0.87
CA LEU A 91 -16.11 -6.17 -1.38
C LEU A 91 -17.26 -6.97 -1.99
N ARG A 92 -16.92 -8.01 -2.75
CA ARG A 92 -17.88 -8.94 -3.34
C ARG A 92 -18.63 -9.73 -2.27
N GLN A 93 -17.92 -10.24 -1.27
CA GLN A 93 -18.54 -10.93 -0.14
C GLN A 93 -19.52 -10.01 0.61
N ARG A 94 -19.15 -8.74 0.82
CA ARG A 94 -20.03 -7.74 1.44
C ARG A 94 -21.30 -7.53 0.63
N SER A 95 -21.17 -7.32 -0.68
CA SER A 95 -22.31 -7.16 -1.58
C SER A 95 -23.27 -8.37 -1.52
N GLN A 96 -22.71 -9.59 -1.55
CA GLN A 96 -23.49 -10.83 -1.46
C GLN A 96 -24.18 -11.00 -0.10
N SER A 97 -23.56 -10.57 1.01
CA SER A 97 -24.15 -10.65 2.35
C SER A 97 -25.37 -9.74 2.57
N LEU A 98 -25.60 -8.80 1.66
CA LEU A 98 -26.67 -7.82 1.70
C LEU A 98 -27.81 -8.09 0.71
N MET A 99 -27.62 -9.05 -0.20
CA MET A 99 -28.64 -9.52 -1.15
C MET A 99 -29.46 -10.65 -0.53
#